data_AF-A0A444FDU9-F1
#
_entry.id   AF-A0A444FDU9-F1
#
_cell.length_a   1.000
_cell.length_b   1.000
_cell.length_c   1.000
_cell.angle_alpha   90.00
_cell.angle_beta   90.00
_cell.angle_gamma   90.00
#
_symmetry.space_group_name_H-M   'P 1'
#
loop_
_entity.id
_entity.type
_entity.pdbx_description
1 polymer ?
#
loop_
_entity_poly.entity_id
_entity_poly.type
_entity_poly.pdbx_seq_one_letter_code
_entity_poly.pdbx_strand_id
1 'polypeptide(L)'
;MFRDNFCKQLDNSLVGIRSTIEKLSQLLKRHDEELWRQLEVITKVNPQFYAFRWITLLLTQDFKFSDCLRIWDTLFSDPEGPQETLLRICCAMLIFVRRRLLAGDFTSNLKLLQNYPTVNINHLLHVANKLRGPTVD
;
A
#
# COMPACT_ATOMS: atom_id res chain seq x y z
N MET A 1 -19.55 16.07 26.82
CA MET A 1 -19.72 14.62 26.60
C MET A 1 -19.69 14.18 25.12
N PHE A 2 -19.52 15.11 24.14
CA PHE A 2 -19.39 14.77 22.71
C PHE A 2 -17.94 14.54 22.23
N ARG A 3 -16.93 14.75 23.10
CA ARG A 3 -15.51 14.69 22.72
C ARG A 3 -14.91 13.28 22.84
N ASP A 4 -15.50 12.43 23.69
CA ASP A 4 -14.92 11.11 24.02
C ASP A 4 -15.31 10.00 23.03
N ASN A 5 -16.43 10.12 22.33
CA ASN A 5 -16.84 9.13 21.32
C ASN A 5 -16.09 9.28 19.99
N PHE A 6 -15.70 10.51 19.62
CA PHE A 6 -14.84 10.74 18.45
C PHE A 6 -13.44 10.15 18.66
N CYS A 7 -12.88 10.29 19.87
CA CYS A 7 -11.55 9.75 20.19
C CYS A 7 -11.54 8.20 20.17
N LYS A 8 -12.61 7.54 20.62
CA LYS A 8 -12.73 6.07 20.58
C LYS A 8 -12.91 5.50 19.17
N GLN A 9 -13.60 6.21 18.27
CA GLN A 9 -13.69 5.82 16.86
C GLN A 9 -12.35 6.05 16.12
N LEU A 10 -11.62 7.11 16.48
CA LEU A 10 -10.25 7.33 16.03
C LEU A 10 -9.32 6.24 16.55
N ASP A 11 -9.38 5.84 17.83
CA ASP A 11 -8.54 4.76 18.35
C ASP A 11 -8.85 3.40 17.72
N ASN A 12 -10.12 3.05 17.50
CA ASN A 12 -10.51 1.81 16.82
C ASN A 12 -10.10 1.82 15.33
N SER A 13 -10.21 2.96 14.64
CA SER A 13 -9.76 3.09 13.24
C SER A 13 -8.24 3.20 13.11
N LEU A 14 -7.55 3.78 14.10
CA LEU A 14 -6.08 3.85 14.18
C LEU A 14 -5.47 2.46 14.48
N VAL A 15 -6.14 1.63 15.29
CA VAL A 15 -5.77 0.22 15.46
C VAL A 15 -6.08 -0.57 14.17
N GLY A 16 -7.22 -0.32 13.54
CA GLY A 16 -7.60 -0.95 12.26
C GLY A 16 -6.65 -0.64 11.12
N ILE A 17 -6.25 0.63 10.96
CA ILE A 17 -5.32 1.06 9.91
C ILE A 17 -3.90 0.58 10.21
N ARG A 18 -3.45 0.54 11.47
CA ARG A 18 -2.17 -0.06 11.85
C ARG A 18 -2.14 -1.54 11.51
N SER A 19 -3.19 -2.28 11.83
CA SER A 19 -3.38 -3.67 11.41
C SER A 19 -3.34 -3.82 9.89
N THR A 20 -3.98 -2.90 9.15
CA THR A 20 -3.99 -2.91 7.68
C THR A 20 -2.61 -2.63 7.09
N ILE A 21 -1.86 -1.69 7.67
CA ILE A 21 -0.47 -1.39 7.29
C ILE A 21 0.45 -2.58 7.63
N GLU A 22 0.23 -3.25 8.76
CA GLU A 22 0.97 -4.48 9.10
C GLU A 22 0.67 -5.58 8.08
N LYS A 23 -0.59 -5.76 7.67
CA LYS A 23 -0.96 -6.69 6.59
C LYS A 23 -0.25 -6.35 5.27
N LEU A 24 -0.10 -5.05 4.93
CA LEU A 24 0.70 -4.63 3.77
C LEU A 24 2.16 -5.08 3.90
N SER A 25 2.76 -4.88 5.07
CA SER A 25 4.14 -5.31 5.34
C SER A 25 4.29 -6.83 5.17
N GLN A 26 3.40 -7.61 5.77
CA GLN A 26 3.41 -9.07 5.64
C GLN A 26 3.18 -9.54 4.20
N LEU A 27 2.30 -8.86 3.46
CA LEU A 27 2.08 -9.14 2.03
C LEU A 27 3.36 -8.88 1.23
N LEU A 28 4.04 -7.75 1.47
CA LEU A 28 5.33 -7.46 0.84
C LEU A 28 6.36 -8.53 1.18
N LYS A 29 6.48 -8.91 2.46
CA LYS A 29 7.42 -9.95 2.90
C LYS A 29 7.18 -11.29 2.18
N ARG A 30 5.91 -11.67 2.01
CA ARG A 30 5.53 -12.91 1.33
C ARG A 30 5.90 -12.91 -0.16
N HIS A 31 5.71 -11.79 -0.86
CA HIS A 31 5.94 -11.71 -2.30
C HIS A 31 7.36 -11.27 -2.68
N ASP A 32 8.03 -10.54 -1.79
CA ASP A 32 9.33 -9.96 -2.02
C ASP A 32 10.07 -9.68 -0.70
N GLU A 33 10.64 -10.75 -0.12
CA GLU A 33 11.35 -10.70 1.16
C GLU A 33 12.58 -9.78 1.12
N GLU A 34 13.30 -9.72 0.00
CA GLU A 34 14.47 -8.85 -0.14
C GLU A 34 14.08 -7.38 -0.06
N LEU A 35 13.01 -6.97 -0.74
CA LEU A 35 12.52 -5.60 -0.69
C LEU A 35 11.97 -5.26 0.70
N TRP A 36 11.22 -6.18 1.30
CA TRP A 36 10.74 -6.04 2.67
C TRP A 36 11.89 -5.81 3.65
N ARG A 37 12.94 -6.64 3.58
CA ARG A 37 14.13 -6.52 4.44
C ARG A 37 14.85 -5.19 4.21
N GLN A 38 14.96 -4.75 2.95
CA GLN A 38 15.55 -3.44 2.65
C GLN A 38 14.78 -2.31 3.33
N LEU A 39 13.46 -2.29 3.23
CA LEU A 39 12.63 -1.23 3.79
C LEU A 39 12.61 -1.26 5.32
N GLU A 40 12.34 -2.41 5.93
CA GLU A 40 12.09 -2.47 7.38
C GLU A 40 13.35 -2.66 8.22
N VAL A 41 14.32 -3.44 7.73
CA VAL A 41 15.50 -3.83 8.52
C VAL A 41 16.69 -2.94 8.21
N ILE A 42 17.00 -2.75 6.92
CA ILE A 42 18.21 -2.05 6.47
C ILE A 42 18.01 -0.53 6.54
N THR A 43 17.01 -0.02 5.81
CA THR A 43 16.74 1.43 5.74
C THR A 43 15.82 1.91 6.84
N LYS A 44 15.07 1.02 7.52
CA LYS A 44 14.14 1.33 8.62
C LYS A 44 13.08 2.37 8.26
N VAL A 45 12.61 2.34 7.02
CA VAL A 45 11.50 3.16 6.55
C VAL A 45 10.20 2.58 7.10
N ASN A 46 9.62 3.25 8.10
CA ASN A 46 8.35 2.82 8.69
C ASN A 46 7.20 2.94 7.67
N PRO A 47 6.46 1.85 7.39
CA PRO A 47 5.32 1.84 6.48
C PRO A 47 4.27 2.92 6.76
N GLN A 48 4.10 3.33 8.02
CA GLN A 48 3.13 4.37 8.40
C GLN A 48 3.39 5.72 7.71
N PHE A 49 4.64 6.04 7.34
CA PHE A 49 4.97 7.33 6.73
C PHE A 49 4.55 7.47 5.26
N TYR A 50 4.21 6.37 4.59
CA TYR A 50 3.71 6.39 3.21
C TYR A 50 2.36 5.65 3.07
N ALA A 51 2.23 4.46 3.65
CA ALA A 51 1.07 3.60 3.45
C ALA A 51 -0.19 4.11 4.13
N PHE A 52 -0.07 4.85 5.25
CA PHE A 52 -1.23 5.42 5.92
C PHE A 52 -2.04 6.30 4.97
N ARG A 53 -1.36 7.21 4.26
CA ARG A 53 -1.99 8.12 3.28
C ARG A 53 -2.54 7.37 2.08
N TRP A 54 -1.78 6.40 1.56
CA TRP A 54 -2.22 5.55 0.44
C TRP A 54 -3.53 4.82 0.74
N ILE A 55 -3.62 4.21 1.92
CA ILE A 55 -4.77 3.39 2.31
C ILE A 55 -5.97 4.27 2.70
N THR A 56 -5.77 5.28 3.54
CA THR A 56 -6.87 6.14 4.03
C THR A 56 -7.51 6.98 2.94
N LEU A 57 -6.73 7.36 1.92
CA LEU A 57 -7.21 8.19 0.82
C LEU A 57 -7.48 7.39 -0.46
N LEU A 58 -7.45 6.05 -0.38
CA LEU A 58 -7.66 5.16 -1.53
C LEU A 58 -6.86 5.59 -2.77
N LEU A 59 -5.59 5.97 -2.54
CA LEU A 59 -4.61 6.38 -3.54
C LEU A 59 -4.92 7.69 -4.31
N THR A 60 -5.96 8.45 -3.92
CA THR A 60 -6.41 9.66 -4.65
C THR A 60 -5.40 10.80 -4.76
N GLN A 61 -4.42 10.84 -3.86
CA GLN A 61 -3.39 11.88 -3.86
C GLN A 61 -2.13 11.50 -4.65
N ASP A 62 -1.94 10.22 -4.99
CA ASP A 62 -0.75 9.73 -5.71
C ASP A 62 -0.98 9.61 -7.21
N PHE A 63 -2.24 9.51 -7.63
CA PHE A 63 -2.61 9.28 -9.02
C PHE A 63 -3.56 10.34 -9.55
N LYS A 64 -3.61 10.47 -10.87
CA LYS A 64 -4.59 11.34 -11.54
C LYS A 64 -5.99 10.78 -11.31
N PHE A 65 -7.00 11.64 -11.32
CA PHE A 65 -8.39 11.21 -11.10
C PHE A 65 -8.84 10.08 -12.04
N SER A 66 -8.48 10.13 -13.32
CA SER A 66 -8.77 9.07 -14.30
C SER A 66 -8.16 7.71 -13.93
N ASP A 67 -6.99 7.75 -13.30
CA ASP A 67 -6.25 6.57 -12.86
C ASP A 67 -6.87 6.02 -11.57
N CYS A 68 -7.26 6.90 -10.65
CA CYS A 68 -8.02 6.54 -9.44
C CYS A 68 -9.32 5.83 -9.78
N LEU A 69 -10.08 6.30 -10.78
CA LEU A 69 -11.31 5.64 -11.20
C LEU A 69 -11.07 4.19 -11.65
N ARG A 70 -10.02 3.91 -12.42
CA ARG A 70 -9.67 2.55 -12.84
C ARG A 70 -9.21 1.67 -11.68
N ILE A 71 -8.46 2.25 -10.75
CA ILE A 71 -8.08 1.59 -9.51
C ILE A 71 -9.34 1.20 -8.74
N TRP A 72 -10.31 2.11 -8.63
CA TRP A 72 -11.57 1.88 -7.93
C TRP A 72 -12.47 0.88 -8.63
N ASP A 73 -12.53 0.88 -9.96
CA ASP A 73 -13.23 -0.16 -10.72
C ASP A 73 -12.69 -1.55 -10.36
N THR A 74 -11.36 -1.70 -10.27
CA THR A 74 -10.74 -2.95 -9.84
C THR A 74 -11.03 -3.24 -8.37
N LEU A 75 -10.91 -2.23 -7.50
CA LEU A 75 -11.11 -2.31 -6.05
C LEU A 75 -12.50 -2.87 -5.68
N PHE A 76 -13.54 -2.39 -6.37
CA PHE A 76 -14.93 -2.71 -6.04
C PHE A 76 -15.48 -3.90 -6.83
N SER A 77 -14.83 -4.32 -7.92
CA SER A 77 -15.22 -5.51 -8.69
C SER A 77 -14.54 -6.80 -8.23
N ASP A 78 -13.48 -6.70 -7.43
CA ASP A 78 -12.69 -7.85 -6.98
C ASP A 78 -13.44 -8.70 -5.93
N PRO A 79 -13.58 -10.03 -6.15
CA PRO A 79 -14.28 -10.91 -5.21
C PRO A 79 -13.57 -11.08 -3.86
N GLU A 80 -12.26 -10.81 -3.77
CA GLU A 80 -11.53 -10.87 -2.49
C GLU A 80 -11.81 -9.66 -1.59
N GLY A 81 -12.53 -8.66 -2.10
CA GLY A 81 -12.95 -7.47 -1.37
C GLY A 81 -12.00 -6.27 -1.54
N PRO A 82 -12.49 -5.06 -1.20
CA PRO A 82 -11.78 -3.83 -1.47
C PRO A 82 -10.49 -3.69 -0.64
N GLN A 83 -10.49 -4.12 0.62
CA GLN A 83 -9.31 -3.96 1.47
C GLN A 83 -8.13 -4.82 0.96
N GLU A 84 -8.38 -6.09 0.67
CA GLU A 84 -7.40 -7.05 0.17
C GLU A 84 -6.85 -6.60 -1.20
N THR A 85 -7.73 -6.10 -2.06
CA THR A 85 -7.36 -5.55 -3.37
C THR A 85 -6.51 -4.29 -3.26
N LEU A 86 -6.87 -3.36 -2.37
CA LEU A 86 -6.08 -2.17 -2.09
C LEU A 86 -4.68 -2.52 -1.59
N LEU A 87 -4.58 -3.49 -0.67
CA LEU A 87 -3.30 -3.96 -0.15
C LEU A 87 -2.42 -4.57 -1.23
N ARG A 88 -3.01 -5.35 -2.16
CA ARG A 88 -2.27 -5.85 -3.34
C ARG A 88 -1.78 -4.73 -4.23
N ILE A 89 -2.59 -3.70 -4.48
CA ILE A 89 -2.18 -2.54 -5.29
C ILE A 89 -1.05 -1.78 -4.59
N CYS A 90 -1.16 -1.50 -3.29
CA CYS A 90 -0.10 -0.87 -2.50
C CYS A 90 1.20 -1.72 -2.50
N CYS A 91 1.09 -3.05 -2.43
CA CYS A 91 2.24 -3.95 -2.52
C CYS A 91 2.86 -3.91 -3.92
N ALA A 92 2.04 -3.95 -4.97
CA ALA A 92 2.48 -3.80 -6.35
C ALA A 92 3.19 -2.46 -6.58
N MET A 93 2.73 -1.37 -5.96
CA MET A 93 3.40 -0.07 -6.01
C MET A 93 4.82 -0.16 -5.46
N LEU A 94 5.05 -0.85 -4.34
CA LEU A 94 6.38 -1.03 -3.76
C LEU A 94 7.28 -1.85 -4.70
N ILE A 95 6.77 -2.98 -5.22
CA ILE A 95 7.48 -3.85 -6.15
C ILE A 95 7.83 -3.11 -7.45
N PHE A 96 6.95 -2.23 -7.94
CA PHE A 96 7.16 -1.46 -9.16
C PHE A 96 8.41 -0.57 -9.09
N VAL A 97 8.68 0.00 -7.90
CA VAL A 97 9.85 0.86 -7.67
C VAL A 97 11.00 0.14 -6.96
N ARG A 98 10.92 -1.19 -6.83
CA ARG A 98 11.90 -2.06 -6.15
C ARG A 98 13.35 -1.68 -6.41
N ARG A 99 13.76 -1.55 -7.68
CA ARG A 99 15.16 -1.25 -8.04
C ARG A 99 15.68 0.03 -7.38
N ARG A 100 14.83 1.05 -7.27
CA ARG A 100 15.19 2.32 -6.64
C ARG A 100 15.23 2.20 -5.11
N LEU A 101 14.32 1.41 -4.53
CA LEU A 101 14.27 1.17 -3.09
C LEU A 101 15.46 0.34 -2.59
N LEU A 102 15.87 -0.66 -3.35
CA LEU A 102 17.05 -1.50 -3.04
C LEU A 102 18.36 -0.70 -3.10
N ALA A 103 18.48 0.24 -4.05
CA ALA A 103 19.67 1.08 -4.18
C ALA A 103 19.66 2.32 -3.27
N GLY A 104 18.50 2.67 -2.70
CA GLY A 104 18.30 3.88 -1.91
C GLY A 104 18.57 3.70 -0.42
N ASP A 105 18.83 4.82 0.23
CA ASP A 105 18.90 4.98 1.69
C ASP A 105 17.54 5.39 2.29
N PHE A 106 17.48 5.59 3.61
CA PHE A 106 16.26 6.00 4.31
C PHE A 106 15.61 7.25 3.67
N THR A 107 16.38 8.32 3.45
CA THR A 107 15.86 9.61 2.99
C THR A 107 15.36 9.54 1.55
N SER A 108 16.13 8.92 0.65
CA SER A 108 15.75 8.75 -0.75
C SER A 108 14.53 7.82 -0.91
N ASN A 109 14.47 6.73 -0.15
CA ASN A 109 13.33 5.81 -0.16
C ASN A 109 12.06 6.48 0.38
N LEU A 110 12.15 7.17 1.52
CA LEU A 110 11.00 7.87 2.08
C LEU A 110 10.48 8.94 1.11
N LYS A 111 11.38 9.75 0.53
CA LYS A 111 11.01 10.79 -0.43
C LYS A 111 10.37 10.19 -1.70
N LEU A 112 10.87 9.06 -2.18
CA LEU A 112 10.32 8.33 -3.31
C LEU A 112 8.89 7.84 -3.02
N LEU A 113 8.65 7.27 -1.85
CA LEU A 113 7.34 6.74 -1.47
C LEU A 113 6.33 7.85 -1.15
N GLN A 114 6.78 8.99 -0.63
CA GLN A 114 5.93 10.16 -0.40
C GLN A 114 5.60 10.92 -1.70
N ASN A 115 6.48 10.86 -2.71
CA ASN A 115 6.30 11.49 -4.01
C ASN A 115 6.36 10.42 -5.10
N TYR A 116 5.35 9.55 -5.12
CA TYR A 116 5.33 8.38 -5.97
C TYR A 116 5.39 8.77 -7.46
N PRO A 117 6.25 8.12 -8.27
CA PRO A 117 6.41 8.48 -9.69
C PRO A 117 5.16 8.14 -10.48
N THR A 118 4.96 8.80 -11.63
CA THR A 118 3.92 8.42 -12.58
C THR A 118 4.19 7.02 -13.12
N VAL A 119 3.19 6.15 -13.06
CA VAL A 119 3.27 4.77 -13.56
C VAL A 119 2.10 4.47 -14.49
N ASN A 120 2.28 3.48 -15.36
CA ASN A 120 1.18 2.97 -16.18
C ASN A 120 0.25 2.13 -15.29
N ILE A 121 -0.97 2.63 -15.05
CA ILE A 121 -1.96 1.98 -14.18
C ILE A 121 -2.32 0.58 -14.65
N ASN A 122 -2.44 0.33 -15.95
CA ASN A 122 -2.78 -1.00 -16.45
C ASN A 122 -1.69 -2.00 -16.09
N HIS A 123 -0.41 -1.57 -16.18
CA HIS A 123 0.70 -2.42 -15.77
C HIS A 123 0.74 -2.61 -14.24
N LEU A 124 0.46 -1.55 -13.47
CA LEU A 124 0.37 -1.64 -12.01
C LEU A 124 -0.72 -2.63 -11.56
N LEU A 125 -1.93 -2.51 -12.12
CA LEU A 125 -3.06 -3.40 -11.82
C LEU A 125 -2.78 -4.84 -12.27
N HIS A 126 -2.07 -5.03 -13.40
CA HIS A 126 -1.61 -6.35 -13.83
C HIS A 126 -0.65 -6.98 -12.82
N VAL A 127 0.33 -6.21 -12.31
CA VAL A 127 1.24 -6.67 -11.26
C VAL A 127 0.45 -7.00 -10.00
N ALA A 128 -0.47 -6.14 -9.57
CA ALA A 128 -1.31 -6.37 -8.38
C ALA A 128 -2.14 -7.65 -8.49
N ASN A 129 -2.71 -7.94 -9.66
CA ASN A 129 -3.46 -9.18 -9.90
C ASN A 129 -2.59 -10.43 -9.82
N LYS A 130 -1.30 -10.36 -10.18
CA LYS A 130 -0.37 -11.48 -10.00
C LYS A 130 -0.01 -11.74 -8.54
N LEU A 131 -0.27 -10.80 -7.64
CA LEU A 131 -0.07 -10.96 -6.20
C LEU A 131 -1.27 -11.61 -5.51
N ARG A 132 -2.31 -12.02 -6.25
CA ARG A 132 -3.36 -12.87 -5.68
C ARG A 132 -2.75 -14.15 -5.12
N GLY A 133 -3.25 -14.59 -3.97
CA GLY A 133 -2.87 -15.89 -3.42
C GLY A 133 -3.27 -17.01 -4.38
N PRO A 134 -2.70 -18.22 -4.23
CA PRO A 134 -3.27 -19.39 -4.92
C PRO A 134 -4.75 -19.49 -4.54
N THR A 135 -5.63 -19.53 -5.54
CA THR A 135 -7.03 -19.89 -5.35
C THR A 135 -7.04 -21.29 -4.75
N VAL A 136 -7.42 -21.38 -3.48
CA VAL A 136 -7.72 -22.66 -2.87
C VAL A 136 -9.11 -23.03 -3.40
N ASP A 137 -9.13 -23.74 -4.52
CA ASP A 137 -10.28 -24.54 -4.94
C ASP A 137 -10.40 -25.78 -4.05
#